data_AF-A0AAW0YYW4-F1
#
_entry.id   AF-A0AAW0YYW4-F1
#
_cell.length_a   1.000
_cell.length_b   1.000
_cell.length_c   1.000
_cell.angle_alpha   90.00
_cell.angle_beta   90.00
_cell.angle_gamma   90.00
#
_symmetry.space_group_name_H-M   'P 1'
#
loop_
_entity.id
_entity.type
_entity.pdbx_description
1 polymer ?
#
loop_
_entity_poly.entity_id
_entity_poly.type
_entity_poly.pdbx_seq_one_letter_code
_entity_poly.pdbx_strand_id
1 'polypeptide(L)'
;MGGHSYTPLPTHSDSEPSPRSSDDSGSPAVHGETGRWSPAPLIDLWEGDDKSPRASERSSTYTPHRASQPRPQPTTITQRLIVCLLLITVWPILYLIHSSFLSPFFTLSSPSTLTTVPPLSPSFLAQCDSLLQSPPETFTNRLHSLVKALPPSTGWIAEPGPSAEYFLGGFGSSDWWLSERPFLIHVANSSSSSTPFPVNDVAQSAKDNDRLKKDLPTITLLTPAFEALRASLISLPDEIARRVKWVEWKEDQSPYSVLEHAVSTQGVVLDGMVRHFVGEGLRGVFREEKGEEVVQAVKTIRERKDEREVGLLRCANQLTLHATRKTRTRMYIGITESQTSAILHEEMAATGLTGGEGLVLFGENAALPHGSGTDRVLGKHDLALIDTGGKWGGYVADVTRTFALPDSEIPKIHIDIWETVRRAQHAPYDLLLSSNSTVSPIHAELDKTARRIVTASKAPSDFEAEAGPDFSVFTHRLGHGIGLEGHESPYLVQGPLGSKPVLSGHVFSLEPGVYLPSDGKEDWFGIKGVGVRLEDCFLVTEDNQGRLGGEWLSGPVEKWGDI
;
A
#
# COMPACT_ATOMS: atom_id res chain seq x y z
N MET A 1 12.16 -4.37 71.65
CA MET A 1 13.54 -4.56 71.13
C MET A 1 13.50 -4.28 69.63
N GLY A 2 14.55 -3.66 69.06
CA GLY A 2 14.75 -3.59 67.60
C GLY A 2 13.70 -2.81 66.81
N GLY A 3 13.68 -1.48 66.90
CA GLY A 3 12.90 -0.64 65.99
C GLY A 3 13.20 0.85 66.10
N HIS A 4 13.74 1.43 65.03
CA HIS A 4 13.85 2.87 64.71
C HIS A 4 14.06 2.95 63.18
N SER A 5 13.17 3.53 62.37
CA SER A 5 12.76 4.95 62.26
C SER A 5 13.87 5.86 61.71
N TYR A 6 13.70 6.33 60.48
CA TYR A 6 14.49 7.39 59.87
C TYR A 6 13.57 8.49 59.31
N THR A 7 14.00 9.74 59.44
CA THR A 7 13.32 10.96 58.94
C THR A 7 14.32 11.82 58.15
N PRO A 8 13.88 12.79 57.31
CA PRO A 8 14.65 13.22 56.14
C PRO A 8 15.21 14.66 56.19
N LEU A 9 15.85 15.08 55.08
CA LEU A 9 16.22 16.45 54.68
C LEU A 9 17.42 17.08 55.43
N PRO A 10 18.21 17.99 54.80
CA PRO A 10 17.80 19.37 54.52
C PRO A 10 18.12 19.93 53.10
N THR A 11 17.71 21.17 52.86
CA THR A 11 17.92 22.01 51.67
C THR A 11 18.80 23.23 51.99
N HIS A 12 19.54 23.78 51.00
CA HIS A 12 19.89 25.21 50.93
C HIS A 12 20.32 25.63 49.50
N SER A 13 20.79 26.87 49.32
CA SER A 13 20.32 27.73 48.22
C SER A 13 21.27 28.85 47.74
N ASP A 14 20.85 29.51 46.65
CA ASP A 14 21.12 30.90 46.19
C ASP A 14 22.57 31.43 46.04
N SER A 15 22.96 31.85 44.83
CA SER A 15 23.40 33.24 44.50
C SER A 15 23.91 33.44 43.05
N GLU A 16 23.83 34.68 42.55
CA GLU A 16 24.21 35.17 41.20
C GLU A 16 25.51 36.06 41.23
N PRO A 17 25.86 36.91 40.23
CA PRO A 17 26.20 36.66 38.81
C PRO A 17 27.52 37.36 38.31
N SER A 18 27.91 37.10 37.04
CA SER A 18 28.71 38.01 36.14
C SER A 18 30.23 38.19 36.46
N PRO A 19 31.12 38.74 35.55
CA PRO A 19 30.89 39.78 34.52
C PRO A 19 31.59 39.64 33.12
N ARG A 20 31.66 40.76 32.38
CA ARG A 20 31.89 40.97 30.91
C ARG A 20 33.35 41.11 30.42
N SER A 21 33.58 40.87 29.12
CA SER A 21 34.28 41.74 28.10
C SER A 21 33.90 41.19 26.68
N SER A 22 33.55 41.90 25.59
CA SER A 22 33.98 43.18 24.96
C SER A 22 35.27 43.01 24.11
N ASP A 23 35.53 43.64 22.95
CA ASP A 23 34.94 44.70 22.07
C ASP A 23 35.39 44.44 20.59
N ASP A 24 34.91 45.00 19.47
CA ASP A 24 33.67 45.68 19.00
C ASP A 24 33.74 45.89 17.44
N SER A 25 32.69 46.42 16.79
CA SER A 25 32.59 47.00 15.41
C SER A 25 32.38 46.05 14.20
N GLY A 26 31.59 46.41 13.16
CA GLY A 26 30.75 47.60 12.99
C GLY A 26 29.82 47.54 11.75
N SER A 27 28.83 48.44 11.66
CA SER A 27 27.86 48.57 10.55
C SER A 27 28.05 49.87 9.75
N PRO A 28 27.39 50.07 8.59
CA PRO A 28 26.03 50.64 8.61
C PRO A 28 25.03 50.03 7.58
N ALA A 29 23.74 50.35 7.76
CA ALA A 29 22.58 49.77 7.08
C ALA A 29 22.13 50.50 5.79
N VAL A 30 21.23 49.88 5.02
CA VAL A 30 20.10 50.50 4.30
C VAL A 30 18.87 49.53 4.32
N HIS A 31 17.65 50.08 4.23
CA HIS A 31 16.34 49.40 4.22
C HIS A 31 16.06 48.50 2.98
N GLY A 32 15.05 47.62 3.04
CA GLY A 32 14.45 46.97 1.86
C GLY A 32 13.39 45.90 2.14
N GLU A 33 12.13 46.20 1.90
CA GLU A 33 10.93 45.44 2.29
C GLU A 33 10.67 44.07 1.58
N THR A 34 9.97 43.18 2.29
CA THR A 34 9.02 42.13 1.83
C THR A 34 9.11 41.57 0.40
N GLY A 35 9.69 40.36 0.26
CA GLY A 35 9.53 39.52 -0.93
C GLY A 35 8.24 38.68 -0.92
N ARG A 36 7.26 38.99 -1.79
CA ARG A 36 6.02 38.21 -1.99
C ARG A 36 6.03 37.58 -3.40
N TRP A 37 5.85 36.28 -3.51
CA TRP A 37 5.84 35.57 -4.80
C TRP A 37 4.53 35.80 -5.58
N SER A 38 4.62 35.89 -6.91
CA SER A 38 3.49 35.88 -7.85
C SER A 38 3.97 35.46 -9.27
N PRO A 39 3.11 34.89 -10.13
CA PRO A 39 3.54 34.09 -11.28
C PRO A 39 3.76 34.88 -12.58
N ALA A 40 4.33 34.20 -13.59
CA ALA A 40 4.58 34.73 -14.93
C ALA A 40 3.30 34.81 -15.81
N PRO A 41 3.25 35.74 -16.78
CA PRO A 41 2.12 35.88 -17.70
C PRO A 41 2.25 35.00 -18.96
N LEU A 42 1.11 34.68 -19.58
CA LEU A 42 1.04 34.18 -20.96
C LEU A 42 1.32 35.31 -21.97
N ILE A 43 1.73 34.95 -23.19
CA ILE A 43 1.69 35.83 -24.37
C ILE A 43 1.01 35.08 -25.52
N ASP A 44 -0.21 35.50 -25.85
CA ASP A 44 -0.79 35.34 -27.18
C ASP A 44 -0.35 36.52 -28.06
N LEU A 45 0.05 36.26 -29.31
CA LEU A 45 -0.01 37.23 -30.40
C LEU A 45 -0.24 36.50 -31.74
N TRP A 46 -1.23 36.96 -32.49
CA TRP A 46 -1.59 36.42 -33.81
C TRP A 46 -1.92 37.56 -34.78
N GLU A 47 -0.89 38.11 -35.42
CA GLU A 47 -0.95 39.06 -36.54
C GLU A 47 0.46 39.03 -37.22
N GLY A 48 0.64 39.10 -38.54
CA GLY A 48 -0.36 39.08 -39.61
C GLY A 48 -0.21 40.24 -40.60
N ASP A 49 0.85 40.28 -41.42
CA ASP A 49 0.80 41.03 -42.68
C ASP A 49 1.81 40.57 -43.76
N ASP A 50 1.57 40.99 -45.00
CA ASP A 50 2.13 40.48 -46.25
C ASP A 50 3.38 41.24 -46.76
N LYS A 51 4.31 40.51 -47.41
CA LYS A 51 5.07 40.92 -48.62
C LYS A 51 6.01 39.82 -49.14
N SER A 52 5.79 39.37 -50.38
CA SER A 52 6.84 38.73 -51.20
C SER A 52 7.82 39.76 -51.79
N PRO A 53 9.02 39.33 -52.25
CA PRO A 53 9.14 39.20 -53.70
C PRO A 53 9.97 37.99 -54.21
N ARG A 54 9.85 37.78 -55.52
CA ARG A 54 10.35 36.70 -56.38
C ARG A 54 11.84 36.32 -56.26
N ALA A 55 12.06 35.00 -56.19
CA ALA A 55 12.88 34.17 -57.08
C ALA A 55 14.37 34.50 -57.37
N SER A 56 15.21 33.48 -57.17
CA SER A 56 16.30 33.16 -58.11
C SER A 56 16.37 31.64 -58.31
N GLU A 57 16.63 31.18 -59.53
CA GLU A 57 16.64 29.76 -59.88
C GLU A 57 18.04 29.15 -59.70
N ARG A 58 18.11 27.89 -59.25
CA ARG A 58 19.22 26.98 -59.63
C ARG A 58 18.71 25.57 -59.83
N SER A 59 18.85 25.07 -61.05
CA SER A 59 18.48 23.71 -61.43
C SER A 59 19.51 22.69 -60.96
N SER A 60 19.05 21.56 -60.43
CA SER A 60 19.77 20.28 -60.56
C SER A 60 18.87 19.29 -61.30
N THR A 61 19.40 18.73 -62.40
CA THR A 61 18.64 17.86 -63.30
C THR A 61 18.74 16.41 -62.85
N TYR A 62 17.60 15.73 -62.65
CA TYR A 62 17.55 14.28 -62.43
C TYR A 62 16.67 13.62 -63.48
N THR A 63 17.28 12.85 -64.39
CA THR A 63 16.59 12.16 -65.50
C THR A 63 16.26 10.71 -65.15
N PRO A 64 14.98 10.30 -65.10
CA PRO A 64 14.62 8.91 -64.87
C PRO A 64 14.83 8.06 -66.14
N HIS A 65 15.73 7.08 -66.09
CA HIS A 65 15.93 6.11 -67.18
C HIS A 65 14.70 5.18 -67.30
N ARG A 66 13.94 5.32 -68.38
CA ARG A 66 12.79 4.48 -68.69
C ARG A 66 13.21 3.13 -69.28
N ALA A 67 13.47 2.15 -68.43
CA ALA A 67 13.76 0.78 -68.86
C ALA A 67 12.54 0.15 -69.59
N SER A 68 12.77 -0.38 -70.79
CA SER A 68 11.75 -1.05 -71.59
C SER A 68 11.57 -2.52 -71.14
N GLN A 69 10.42 -2.87 -70.58
CA GLN A 69 10.12 -4.27 -70.28
C GLN A 69 9.84 -5.07 -71.58
N PRO A 70 10.40 -6.30 -71.71
CA PRO A 70 10.05 -7.19 -72.81
C PRO A 70 8.63 -7.75 -72.62
N ARG A 71 7.85 -7.86 -73.71
CA ARG A 71 6.58 -8.59 -73.68
C ARG A 71 6.84 -10.09 -73.49
N PRO A 72 6.18 -10.78 -72.54
CA PRO A 72 6.28 -12.23 -72.45
C PRO A 72 5.66 -12.88 -73.71
N GLN A 73 6.32 -13.90 -74.25
CA GLN A 73 5.75 -14.69 -75.34
C GLN A 73 4.60 -15.59 -74.83
N PRO A 74 3.57 -15.86 -75.65
CA PRO A 74 2.44 -16.69 -75.23
C PRO A 74 2.88 -18.14 -75.02
N THR A 75 2.90 -18.59 -73.76
CA THR A 75 3.11 -20.01 -73.43
C THR A 75 1.99 -20.86 -74.01
N THR A 76 2.39 -21.90 -74.74
CA THR A 76 1.45 -22.85 -75.35
C THR A 76 0.64 -23.59 -74.29
N ILE A 77 -0.56 -24.05 -74.65
CA ILE A 77 -1.41 -24.87 -73.76
C ILE A 77 -0.63 -26.10 -73.27
N THR A 78 0.19 -26.70 -74.15
CA THR A 78 1.10 -27.81 -73.83
C THR A 78 2.08 -27.48 -72.70
N GLN A 79 2.71 -26.31 -72.71
CA GLN A 79 3.62 -25.88 -71.64
C GLN A 79 2.88 -25.69 -70.30
N ARG A 80 1.64 -25.16 -70.33
CA ARG A 80 0.83 -25.00 -69.12
C ARG A 80 0.43 -26.35 -68.53
N LEU A 81 0.03 -27.30 -69.38
CA LEU A 81 -0.28 -28.68 -68.96
C LEU A 81 0.94 -29.38 -68.35
N ILE A 82 2.14 -29.21 -68.92
CA ILE A 82 3.39 -29.76 -68.37
C ILE A 82 3.68 -29.18 -66.98
N VAL A 83 3.52 -27.87 -66.78
CA VAL A 83 3.71 -27.23 -65.46
C VAL A 83 2.67 -27.72 -64.45
N CYS A 84 1.40 -27.86 -64.82
CA CYS A 84 0.38 -28.44 -63.95
C CYS A 84 0.69 -29.90 -63.58
N LEU A 85 1.14 -30.73 -64.54
CA LEU A 85 1.56 -32.11 -64.27
C LEU A 85 2.73 -32.17 -63.30
N LEU A 86 3.78 -31.35 -63.50
CA LEU A 86 4.93 -31.28 -62.60
C LEU A 86 4.52 -30.84 -61.18
N LEU A 87 3.63 -29.85 -61.04
CA LEU A 87 3.13 -29.45 -59.72
C LEU A 87 2.32 -30.57 -59.04
N ILE A 88 1.50 -31.30 -59.80
CA ILE A 88 0.67 -32.39 -59.27
C ILE A 88 1.51 -33.64 -58.92
N THR A 89 2.60 -33.94 -59.63
CA THR A 89 3.42 -35.13 -59.36
C THR A 89 4.60 -34.87 -58.43
N VAL A 90 5.29 -33.73 -58.55
CA VAL A 90 6.52 -33.46 -57.79
C VAL A 90 6.23 -32.94 -56.39
N TRP A 91 5.19 -32.11 -56.21
CA TRP A 91 4.87 -31.53 -54.90
C TRP A 91 4.47 -32.59 -53.85
N PRO A 92 3.61 -33.60 -54.14
CA PRO A 92 3.30 -34.64 -53.16
C PRO A 92 4.52 -35.51 -52.81
N ILE A 93 5.41 -35.77 -53.77
CA ILE A 93 6.65 -36.53 -53.54
C ILE A 93 7.60 -35.73 -52.64
N LEU A 94 7.80 -34.43 -52.90
CA LEU A 94 8.60 -33.57 -52.03
C LEU A 94 7.97 -33.44 -50.63
N TYR A 95 6.65 -33.32 -50.52
CA TYR A 95 5.95 -33.26 -49.24
C TYR A 95 6.11 -34.56 -48.43
N LEU A 96 5.97 -35.72 -49.07
CA LEU A 96 6.21 -37.03 -48.45
C LEU A 96 7.67 -37.20 -48.02
N ILE A 97 8.64 -36.76 -48.83
CA ILE A 97 10.06 -36.79 -48.45
C ILE A 97 10.32 -35.86 -47.26
N HIS A 98 9.79 -34.63 -47.26
CA HIS A 98 10.08 -33.66 -46.20
C HIS A 98 9.42 -34.07 -44.87
N SER A 99 8.19 -34.59 -44.90
CA SER A 99 7.53 -35.15 -43.72
C SER A 99 8.17 -36.45 -43.21
N SER A 100 8.77 -37.28 -44.09
CA SER A 100 9.47 -38.51 -43.67
C SER A 100 10.88 -38.28 -43.13
N PHE A 101 11.45 -37.08 -43.26
CA PHE A 101 12.81 -36.75 -42.80
C PHE A 101 12.85 -35.78 -41.60
N LEU A 102 11.70 -35.35 -41.07
CA LEU A 102 11.58 -34.45 -39.90
C LEU A 102 11.04 -35.14 -38.63
N SER A 103 11.27 -36.45 -38.52
CA SER A 103 11.34 -37.20 -37.26
C SER A 103 12.09 -38.51 -37.54
N PRO A 104 13.09 -38.92 -36.73
CA PRO A 104 13.01 -38.90 -35.28
C PRO A 104 14.29 -38.42 -34.57
N PHE A 105 14.39 -37.14 -34.22
CA PHE A 105 15.42 -36.63 -33.29
C PHE A 105 14.90 -35.66 -32.21
N PHE A 106 13.59 -35.55 -32.05
CA PHE A 106 13.04 -35.17 -30.75
C PHE A 106 13.12 -36.38 -29.81
N THR A 107 14.26 -36.51 -29.13
CA THR A 107 14.27 -37.16 -27.82
C THR A 107 13.23 -36.44 -26.96
N LEU A 108 12.26 -37.19 -26.43
CA LEU A 108 11.40 -36.71 -25.36
C LEU A 108 12.24 -36.53 -24.10
N SER A 109 12.96 -35.42 -24.03
CA SER A 109 13.12 -34.71 -22.77
C SER A 109 11.71 -34.56 -22.20
N SER A 110 11.41 -35.23 -21.10
CA SER A 110 10.13 -35.09 -20.42
C SER A 110 9.86 -33.59 -20.25
N PRO A 111 8.71 -33.05 -20.71
CA PRO A 111 8.42 -31.64 -20.49
C PRO A 111 8.50 -31.39 -18.98
N SER A 112 9.40 -30.48 -18.59
CA SER A 112 9.62 -30.08 -17.20
C SER A 112 8.25 -29.89 -16.56
N THR A 113 7.92 -30.73 -15.56
CA THR A 113 6.54 -30.95 -15.15
C THR A 113 5.83 -29.63 -14.93
N LEU A 114 4.86 -29.30 -15.80
CA LEU A 114 4.09 -28.06 -15.74
C LEU A 114 3.62 -27.89 -14.29
N THR A 115 4.22 -26.94 -13.59
CA THR A 115 4.05 -26.72 -12.15
C THR A 115 2.72 -26.03 -11.92
N THR A 116 1.64 -26.77 -12.16
CA THR A 116 0.26 -26.35 -11.91
C THR A 116 0.15 -25.94 -10.46
N VAL A 117 0.03 -24.63 -10.22
CA VAL A 117 -0.22 -24.09 -8.88
C VAL A 117 -1.49 -24.76 -8.35
N PRO A 118 -1.42 -25.53 -7.25
CA PRO A 118 -2.60 -26.20 -6.73
C PRO A 118 -3.68 -25.16 -6.41
N PRO A 119 -4.96 -25.42 -6.75
CA PRO A 119 -6.04 -24.52 -6.37
C PRO A 119 -6.12 -24.41 -4.84
N LEU A 120 -6.45 -23.23 -4.33
CA LEU A 120 -6.76 -23.04 -2.92
C LEU A 120 -7.90 -23.99 -2.51
N SER A 121 -7.86 -24.51 -1.28
CA SER A 121 -8.81 -25.54 -0.86
C SER A 121 -10.24 -24.96 -0.76
N PRO A 122 -11.29 -25.69 -1.19
CA PRO A 122 -12.67 -25.20 -1.08
C PRO A 122 -13.08 -24.83 0.35
N SER A 123 -12.50 -25.50 1.36
CA SER A 123 -12.68 -25.16 2.78
C SER A 123 -12.05 -23.83 3.18
N PHE A 124 -10.90 -23.46 2.60
CA PHE A 124 -10.28 -22.15 2.83
C PHE A 124 -11.10 -21.03 2.19
N LEU A 125 -11.55 -21.22 0.94
CA LEU A 125 -12.40 -20.24 0.26
C LEU A 125 -13.72 -20.03 1.01
N ALA A 126 -14.41 -21.12 1.41
CA ALA A 126 -15.62 -21.02 2.22
C ALA A 126 -15.40 -20.37 3.60
N GLN A 127 -14.20 -20.53 4.20
CA GLN A 127 -13.83 -19.79 5.41
C GLN A 127 -13.69 -18.28 5.12
N CYS A 128 -13.03 -17.91 4.02
CA CYS A 128 -12.90 -16.52 3.58
C CYS A 128 -14.26 -15.86 3.28
N ASP A 129 -15.18 -16.56 2.62
CA ASP A 129 -16.55 -16.09 2.40
C ASP A 129 -17.29 -15.87 3.73
N SER A 130 -17.16 -16.81 4.67
CA SER A 130 -17.82 -16.72 5.98
C SER A 130 -17.36 -15.51 6.81
N LEU A 131 -16.11 -15.07 6.63
CA LEU A 131 -15.53 -13.92 7.31
C LEU A 131 -16.04 -12.58 6.76
N LEU A 132 -16.61 -12.53 5.56
CA LEU A 132 -17.21 -11.31 5.03
C LEU A 132 -18.35 -10.82 5.94
N GLN A 133 -19.14 -11.74 6.51
CA GLN A 133 -20.14 -11.39 7.52
C GLN A 133 -19.46 -11.04 8.86
N SER A 134 -19.81 -9.89 9.44
CA SER A 134 -19.37 -9.53 10.80
C SER A 134 -20.20 -10.26 11.85
N PRO A 135 -19.59 -10.69 12.98
CA PRO A 135 -20.31 -11.04 14.19
C PRO A 135 -21.27 -9.93 14.64
N PRO A 136 -22.33 -10.27 15.40
CA PRO A 136 -23.13 -9.27 16.10
C PRO A 136 -22.27 -8.38 17.00
N GLU A 137 -22.64 -7.11 17.12
CA GLU A 137 -22.02 -6.10 18.00
C GLU A 137 -20.58 -5.70 17.64
N THR A 138 -19.98 -6.20 16.55
CA THR A 138 -18.64 -5.79 16.09
C THR A 138 -18.51 -4.28 15.98
N PHE A 139 -19.42 -3.61 15.28
CA PHE A 139 -19.32 -2.17 15.05
C PHE A 139 -19.79 -1.35 16.26
N THR A 140 -20.78 -1.84 17.03
CA THR A 140 -21.15 -1.27 18.34
C THR A 140 -19.93 -1.23 19.28
N ASN A 141 -19.15 -2.31 19.37
CA ASN A 141 -18.00 -2.38 20.28
C ASN A 141 -16.80 -1.54 19.81
N ARG A 142 -16.61 -1.38 18.49
CA ARG A 142 -15.64 -0.43 17.93
C ARG A 142 -16.04 1.02 18.23
N LEU A 143 -17.32 1.38 18.07
CA LEU A 143 -17.85 2.71 18.41
C LEU A 143 -17.80 3.00 19.92
N HIS A 144 -18.04 2.00 20.79
CA HIS A 144 -17.82 2.13 22.23
C HIS A 144 -16.36 2.45 22.56
N SER A 145 -15.42 1.76 21.88
CA SER A 145 -13.99 2.00 22.05
C SER A 145 -13.59 3.41 21.59
N LEU A 146 -14.15 3.89 20.48
CA LEU A 146 -13.99 5.25 19.99
C LEU A 146 -14.48 6.28 21.00
N VAL A 147 -15.75 6.27 21.41
CA VAL A 147 -16.29 7.30 22.31
C VAL A 147 -15.68 7.28 23.72
N LYS A 148 -15.08 6.15 24.12
CA LYS A 148 -14.31 6.03 25.37
C LYS A 148 -12.94 6.71 25.28
N ALA A 149 -12.38 6.87 24.08
CA ALA A 149 -11.13 7.60 23.83
C ALA A 149 -11.34 9.12 23.64
N LEU A 150 -12.59 9.58 23.49
CA LEU A 150 -12.91 11.00 23.28
C LEU A 150 -12.99 11.79 24.59
N PRO A 151 -12.52 13.05 24.63
CA PRO A 151 -12.75 13.95 25.76
C PRO A 151 -14.24 14.21 26.01
N PRO A 152 -14.65 14.51 27.26
CA PRO A 152 -16.04 14.80 27.60
C PRO A 152 -16.68 15.90 26.73
N SER A 153 -17.94 15.70 26.34
CA SER A 153 -18.73 16.62 25.50
C SER A 153 -18.20 16.85 24.07
N THR A 154 -17.28 16.01 23.59
CA THR A 154 -16.78 16.05 22.20
C THR A 154 -17.40 15.00 21.29
N GLY A 155 -17.28 15.20 19.98
CA GLY A 155 -17.56 14.21 18.95
C GLY A 155 -16.35 13.97 18.04
N TRP A 156 -16.18 12.75 17.58
CA TRP A 156 -15.24 12.43 16.51
C TRP A 156 -15.85 12.82 15.16
N ILE A 157 -15.07 13.44 14.26
CA ILE A 157 -15.48 13.71 12.88
C ILE A 157 -14.47 13.11 11.90
N ALA A 158 -14.99 12.33 10.94
CA ALA A 158 -14.25 11.80 9.81
C ALA A 158 -14.95 12.11 8.47
N GLU A 159 -14.22 11.85 7.39
CA GLU A 159 -14.77 11.71 6.04
C GLU A 159 -14.88 10.20 5.70
N PRO A 160 -15.60 9.80 4.63
CA PRO A 160 -15.53 8.44 4.09
C PRO A 160 -14.09 7.97 3.84
N GLY A 161 -13.82 6.72 4.19
CA GLY A 161 -12.51 6.09 4.12
C GLY A 161 -12.30 5.06 5.24
N PRO A 162 -11.08 4.49 5.34
CA PRO A 162 -10.75 3.36 6.22
C PRO A 162 -11.15 3.48 7.70
N SER A 163 -11.04 4.66 8.34
CA SER A 163 -11.52 4.84 9.72
C SER A 163 -13.05 4.77 9.81
N ALA A 164 -13.78 5.30 8.83
CA ALA A 164 -15.23 5.21 8.78
C ALA A 164 -15.69 3.76 8.54
N GLU A 165 -15.06 3.09 7.59
CA GLU A 165 -15.26 1.66 7.29
C GLU A 165 -14.99 0.78 8.54
N TYR A 166 -13.92 1.07 9.30
CA TYR A 166 -13.62 0.38 10.56
C TYR A 166 -14.73 0.52 11.61
N PHE A 167 -15.21 1.74 11.85
CA PHE A 167 -16.15 2.03 12.94
C PHE A 167 -17.63 1.82 12.58
N LEU A 168 -18.02 2.04 11.32
CA LEU A 168 -19.41 1.98 10.86
C LEU A 168 -19.72 0.75 9.99
N GLY A 169 -18.72 0.05 9.45
CA GLY A 169 -18.91 -1.09 8.54
C GLY A 169 -19.38 -0.71 7.14
N GLY A 170 -19.09 0.51 6.72
CA GLY A 170 -19.37 1.09 5.41
C GLY A 170 -18.83 2.52 5.35
N PHE A 171 -19.03 3.21 4.22
CA PHE A 171 -18.26 4.41 3.84
C PHE A 171 -16.77 4.10 3.61
N GLY A 172 -16.46 2.90 3.10
CA GLY A 172 -15.13 2.60 2.55
C GLY A 172 -14.88 3.34 1.25
N SER A 173 -13.64 3.31 0.75
CA SER A 173 -13.25 4.00 -0.49
C SER A 173 -14.00 3.51 -1.75
N SER A 174 -14.59 2.30 -1.68
CA SER A 174 -15.51 1.74 -2.69
C SER A 174 -16.89 2.39 -2.69
N ASP A 175 -17.35 2.86 -1.54
CA ASP A 175 -18.74 3.28 -1.32
C ASP A 175 -18.91 4.77 -1.65
N TRP A 176 -17.88 5.56 -1.35
CA TRP A 176 -17.88 7.00 -1.58
C TRP A 176 -16.47 7.56 -1.80
N TRP A 177 -16.19 8.02 -3.02
CA TRP A 177 -14.97 8.78 -3.30
C TRP A 177 -15.06 10.21 -2.74
N LEU A 178 -13.94 10.73 -2.24
CA LEU A 178 -13.88 12.10 -1.73
C LEU A 178 -13.88 13.13 -2.87
N SER A 179 -14.61 14.23 -2.68
CA SER A 179 -14.72 15.36 -3.63
C SER A 179 -14.60 16.70 -2.90
N GLU A 180 -14.66 17.82 -3.61
CA GLU A 180 -14.73 19.15 -2.98
C GLU A 180 -15.97 19.34 -2.09
N ARG A 181 -17.03 18.55 -2.31
CA ARG A 181 -18.25 18.50 -1.48
C ARG A 181 -18.05 17.57 -0.28
N PRO A 182 -18.12 18.06 0.97
CA PRO A 182 -17.96 17.21 2.15
C PRO A 182 -19.13 16.23 2.32
N PHE A 183 -18.78 14.97 2.57
CA PHE A 183 -19.60 14.02 3.33
C PHE A 183 -18.92 13.87 4.69
N LEU A 184 -19.64 14.10 5.79
CA LEU A 184 -19.04 14.10 7.14
C LEU A 184 -19.73 13.11 8.06
N ILE A 185 -18.92 12.40 8.84
CA ILE A 185 -19.34 11.32 9.73
C ILE A 185 -19.01 11.76 11.15
N HIS A 186 -20.03 12.09 11.93
CA HIS A 186 -19.92 12.51 13.33
C HIS A 186 -20.36 11.40 14.28
N VAL A 187 -19.53 11.08 15.27
CA VAL A 187 -19.81 10.07 16.30
C VAL A 187 -19.58 10.69 17.68
N ALA A 188 -20.56 10.60 18.58
CA ALA A 188 -20.46 11.15 19.93
C ALA A 188 -21.15 10.26 20.98
N ASN A 189 -20.87 10.51 22.25
CA ASN A 189 -21.52 9.84 23.38
C ASN A 189 -22.95 10.39 23.60
N SER A 190 -23.95 9.52 23.79
CA SER A 190 -25.36 9.90 24.00
C SER A 190 -25.59 10.87 25.17
N SER A 191 -24.75 10.82 26.20
CA SER A 191 -24.81 11.74 27.35
C SER A 191 -24.54 13.21 26.99
N SER A 192 -24.06 13.51 25.78
CA SER A 192 -24.00 14.87 25.23
C SER A 192 -25.35 15.38 24.69
N SER A 193 -26.34 14.51 24.47
CA SER A 193 -27.67 14.88 23.97
C SER A 193 -28.60 15.27 25.12
N SER A 194 -28.88 16.56 25.23
CA SER A 194 -29.82 17.12 26.21
C SER A 194 -31.29 17.13 25.75
N THR A 195 -31.62 16.51 24.60
CA THR A 195 -32.97 16.56 24.00
C THR A 195 -33.51 15.16 23.63
N PRO A 196 -34.43 14.58 24.43
CA PRO A 196 -35.13 13.36 24.06
C PRO A 196 -36.26 13.68 23.07
N PHE A 197 -36.08 13.30 21.80
CA PHE A 197 -37.18 13.32 20.82
C PHE A 197 -38.13 12.13 21.03
N PRO A 198 -39.45 12.31 20.85
CA PRO A 198 -40.42 11.25 21.11
C PRO A 198 -40.40 10.18 20.01
N VAL A 199 -39.96 8.97 20.35
CA VAL A 199 -40.24 7.77 19.56
C VAL A 199 -41.70 7.36 19.84
N ASN A 200 -42.50 7.15 18.80
CA ASN A 200 -43.88 6.69 18.96
C ASN A 200 -43.91 5.23 19.44
N ASP A 201 -44.54 5.01 20.59
CA ASP A 201 -44.53 3.76 21.34
C ASP A 201 -45.47 2.70 20.75
N VAL A 202 -44.97 1.47 20.54
CA VAL A 202 -45.78 0.24 20.44
C VAL A 202 -45.01 -0.91 21.12
N ALA A 203 -45.74 -1.75 21.87
CA ALA A 203 -45.29 -2.97 22.55
C ALA A 203 -44.42 -2.81 23.82
N GLN A 204 -45.11 -2.75 24.98
CA GLN A 204 -44.51 -2.80 26.32
C GLN A 204 -44.01 -4.22 26.69
N SER A 205 -42.72 -4.53 26.49
CA SER A 205 -42.09 -5.74 27.10
C SER A 205 -40.54 -5.73 27.10
N ALA A 206 -39.88 -4.69 27.63
CA ALA A 206 -38.41 -4.57 27.51
C ALA A 206 -37.65 -3.86 28.66
N LYS A 207 -38.14 -3.89 29.92
CA LYS A 207 -37.64 -3.00 30.99
C LYS A 207 -36.14 -3.13 31.35
N ASP A 208 -35.50 -4.27 31.12
CA ASP A 208 -34.05 -4.43 31.34
C ASP A 208 -33.21 -4.17 30.07
N ASN A 209 -33.73 -4.50 28.88
CA ASN A 209 -33.07 -4.18 27.60
C ASN A 209 -33.05 -2.67 27.28
N ASP A 210 -33.96 -1.88 27.85
CA ASP A 210 -34.05 -0.44 27.57
C ASP A 210 -32.95 0.38 28.26
N ARG A 211 -32.29 -0.16 29.30
CA ARG A 211 -31.09 0.46 29.89
C ARG A 211 -29.89 0.39 28.94
N LEU A 212 -29.65 -0.75 28.31
CA LEU A 212 -28.56 -0.93 27.34
C LEU A 212 -28.70 -0.05 26.09
N LYS A 213 -29.90 0.48 25.79
CA LYS A 213 -30.08 1.43 24.68
C LYS A 213 -29.60 2.85 24.99
N LYS A 214 -29.45 3.24 26.26
CA LYS A 214 -29.25 4.65 26.63
C LYS A 214 -27.82 5.16 26.48
N ASP A 215 -26.84 4.27 26.57
CA ASP A 215 -25.42 4.64 26.61
C ASP A 215 -24.71 4.44 25.24
N LEU A 216 -25.48 4.10 24.20
CA LEU A 216 -24.99 3.84 22.84
C LEU A 216 -24.55 5.15 22.12
N PRO A 217 -23.46 5.13 21.33
CA PRO A 217 -23.02 6.28 20.55
C PRO A 217 -24.08 6.81 19.57
N THR A 218 -24.23 8.14 19.51
CA THR A 218 -25.01 8.83 18.48
C THR A 218 -24.18 9.01 17.23
N ILE A 219 -24.75 8.67 16.07
CA ILE A 219 -24.09 8.76 14.76
C ILE A 219 -24.87 9.75 13.89
N THR A 220 -24.20 10.79 13.39
CA THR A 220 -24.78 11.77 12.47
C THR A 220 -24.01 11.77 11.16
N LEU A 221 -24.71 11.60 10.04
CA LEU A 221 -24.13 11.58 8.70
C LEU A 221 -24.60 12.79 7.91
N LEU A 222 -23.65 13.68 7.57
CA LEU A 222 -23.88 14.83 6.71
C LEU A 222 -23.60 14.46 5.25
N THR A 223 -24.56 14.69 4.37
CA THR A 223 -24.43 14.42 2.92
C THR A 223 -24.97 15.58 2.07
N PRO A 224 -24.45 15.82 0.84
CA PRO A 224 -25.03 16.82 -0.06
C PRO A 224 -26.47 16.42 -0.42
N ALA A 225 -27.42 17.35 -0.34
CA ALA A 225 -28.85 17.08 -0.50
C ALA A 225 -29.22 16.43 -1.85
N PHE A 226 -28.51 16.79 -2.93
CA PHE A 226 -28.74 16.18 -4.25
C PHE A 226 -28.18 14.75 -4.38
N GLU A 227 -27.30 14.34 -3.46
CA GLU A 227 -26.69 13.01 -3.37
C GLU A 227 -27.33 12.14 -2.28
N ALA A 228 -28.30 12.65 -1.51
CA ALA A 228 -28.91 11.94 -0.39
C ALA A 228 -29.48 10.55 -0.78
N LEU A 229 -29.99 10.42 -2.01
CA LEU A 229 -30.38 9.12 -2.56
C LEU A 229 -29.19 8.17 -2.71
N ARG A 230 -28.07 8.60 -3.30
CA ARG A 230 -26.85 7.79 -3.45
C ARG A 230 -26.28 7.40 -2.08
N ALA A 231 -26.28 8.34 -1.14
CA ALA A 231 -25.86 8.10 0.25
C ALA A 231 -26.72 7.03 0.95
N SER A 232 -28.04 7.04 0.73
CA SER A 232 -28.98 6.06 1.31
C SER A 232 -28.84 4.64 0.74
N LEU A 233 -28.10 4.46 -0.37
CA LEU A 233 -27.80 3.14 -0.96
C LEU A 233 -26.54 2.48 -0.37
N ILE A 234 -25.79 3.17 0.48
CA ILE A 234 -24.63 2.59 1.16
C ILE A 234 -25.11 1.57 2.20
N SER A 235 -24.73 0.31 2.00
CA SER A 235 -25.11 -0.81 2.85
C SER A 235 -24.39 -0.73 4.19
N LEU A 236 -25.12 -0.33 5.24
CA LEU A 236 -24.61 -0.31 6.61
C LEU A 236 -25.03 -1.57 7.40
N PRO A 237 -24.19 -2.04 8.34
CA PRO A 237 -24.57 -3.09 9.28
C PRO A 237 -25.85 -2.73 10.02
N ASP A 238 -26.67 -3.75 10.26
CA ASP A 238 -28.00 -3.65 10.84
C ASP A 238 -28.01 -2.98 12.22
N GLU A 239 -26.92 -3.14 12.99
CA GLU A 239 -26.67 -2.47 14.27
C GLU A 239 -26.36 -0.95 14.15
N ILE A 240 -25.84 -0.50 13.01
CA ILE A 240 -25.48 0.90 12.73
C ILE A 240 -26.62 1.61 12.02
N ALA A 241 -27.20 1.00 10.98
CA ALA A 241 -28.24 1.60 10.14
C ALA A 241 -29.43 2.14 10.94
N ARG A 242 -29.85 1.44 12.00
CA ARG A 242 -30.96 1.84 12.90
C ARG A 242 -30.65 3.01 13.85
N ARG A 243 -29.40 3.48 13.90
CA ARG A 243 -28.92 4.53 14.83
C ARG A 243 -28.45 5.81 14.14
N VAL A 244 -28.37 5.80 12.81
CA VAL A 244 -27.90 6.92 11.99
C VAL A 244 -28.95 8.04 11.93
N LYS A 245 -28.52 9.26 12.27
CA LYS A 245 -29.21 10.50 11.90
C LYS A 245 -28.64 11.03 10.59
N TRP A 246 -29.41 10.95 9.51
CA TRP A 246 -29.07 11.62 8.25
C TRP A 246 -29.33 13.12 8.35
N VAL A 247 -28.43 13.92 7.76
CA VAL A 247 -28.51 15.38 7.66
C VAL A 247 -28.09 15.80 6.26
N GLU A 248 -28.90 16.61 5.61
CA GLU A 248 -28.66 17.10 4.25
C GLU A 248 -28.20 18.56 4.27
N TRP A 249 -27.19 18.90 3.47
CA TRP A 249 -26.80 20.29 3.18
C TRP A 249 -26.96 20.62 1.71
N LYS A 250 -27.43 21.82 1.40
CA LYS A 250 -27.62 22.29 0.02
C LYS A 250 -26.39 23.03 -0.49
N GLU A 251 -26.23 23.07 -1.81
CA GLU A 251 -25.11 23.75 -2.51
C GLU A 251 -24.95 25.25 -2.16
N ASP A 252 -26.01 25.90 -1.63
CA ASP A 252 -26.01 27.29 -1.16
C ASP A 252 -25.69 27.45 0.35
N GLN A 253 -25.30 26.38 1.03
CA GLN A 253 -25.08 26.33 2.50
C GLN A 253 -23.65 25.92 2.88
N SER A 254 -23.21 26.34 4.06
CA SER A 254 -22.00 25.82 4.70
C SER A 254 -22.25 24.41 5.26
N PRO A 255 -21.61 23.34 4.74
CA PRO A 255 -21.76 21.99 5.28
C PRO A 255 -21.35 21.91 6.76
N TYR A 256 -20.30 22.63 7.13
CA TYR A 256 -19.76 22.68 8.49
C TYR A 256 -20.78 23.27 9.48
N SER A 257 -21.43 24.37 9.10
CA SER A 257 -22.46 25.02 9.92
C SER A 257 -23.76 24.21 9.98
N VAL A 258 -24.12 23.49 8.90
CA VAL A 258 -25.26 22.55 8.92
C VAL A 258 -24.98 21.38 9.87
N LEU A 259 -23.76 20.87 9.94
CA LEU A 259 -23.36 19.84 10.91
C LEU A 259 -23.36 20.38 12.34
N GLU A 260 -22.78 21.56 12.58
CA GLU A 260 -22.79 22.27 13.88
C GLU A 260 -24.19 22.37 14.47
N HIS A 261 -25.15 22.88 13.69
CA HIS A 261 -26.55 23.03 14.12
C HIS A 261 -27.29 21.69 14.27
N ALA A 262 -26.73 20.59 13.77
CA ALA A 262 -27.32 19.26 13.84
C ALA A 262 -26.81 18.38 14.99
N VAL A 263 -25.74 18.77 15.69
CA VAL A 263 -25.10 17.98 16.76
C VAL A 263 -25.08 18.72 18.10
N SER A 264 -24.88 17.99 19.21
CA SER A 264 -24.88 18.57 20.58
C SER A 264 -23.49 18.72 21.20
N THR A 265 -22.43 18.45 20.44
CA THR A 265 -21.03 18.42 20.92
C THR A 265 -20.39 19.79 20.90
N GLN A 266 -19.76 20.20 22.01
CA GLN A 266 -19.14 21.53 22.16
C GLN A 266 -17.73 21.63 21.55
N GLY A 267 -17.12 20.48 21.30
CA GLY A 267 -15.82 20.37 20.63
C GLY A 267 -15.72 19.09 19.82
N VAL A 268 -14.65 18.95 19.04
CA VAL A 268 -14.48 17.82 18.11
C VAL A 268 -13.05 17.27 18.12
N VAL A 269 -12.93 15.98 17.84
CA VAL A 269 -11.66 15.34 17.49
C VAL A 269 -11.75 14.99 16.01
N LEU A 270 -10.86 15.54 15.18
CA LEU A 270 -10.83 15.19 13.76
C LEU A 270 -10.04 13.89 13.55
N ASP A 271 -10.52 13.02 12.67
CA ASP A 271 -9.75 11.87 12.20
C ASP A 271 -8.47 12.32 11.46
N GLY A 272 -7.42 11.51 11.53
CA GLY A 272 -6.12 11.82 10.94
C GLY A 272 -6.12 11.97 9.42
N MET A 273 -7.16 11.49 8.72
CA MET A 273 -7.32 11.58 7.27
C MET A 273 -8.20 12.77 6.81
N VAL A 274 -8.82 13.53 7.72
CA VAL A 274 -9.67 14.68 7.35
C VAL A 274 -8.87 15.69 6.54
N ARG A 275 -9.30 15.95 5.29
CA ARG A 275 -8.55 16.77 4.34
C ARG A 275 -8.44 18.21 4.83
N HIS A 276 -7.33 18.88 4.49
CA HIS A 276 -6.95 20.15 5.10
C HIS A 276 -8.08 21.20 5.12
N PHE A 277 -8.68 21.48 3.96
CA PHE A 277 -9.78 22.46 3.82
C PHE A 277 -11.06 22.07 4.58
N VAL A 278 -11.33 20.77 4.72
CA VAL A 278 -12.45 20.24 5.51
C VAL A 278 -12.18 20.47 7.00
N GLY A 279 -10.95 20.21 7.44
CA GLY A 279 -10.50 20.52 8.80
C GLY A 279 -10.53 22.03 9.09
N GLU A 280 -10.12 22.89 8.15
CA GLU A 280 -10.24 24.35 8.27
C GLU A 280 -11.70 24.80 8.39
N GLY A 281 -12.59 24.28 7.53
CA GLY A 281 -14.03 24.57 7.61
C GLY A 281 -14.65 24.16 8.95
N LEU A 282 -14.27 22.98 9.46
CA LEU A 282 -14.71 22.49 10.78
C LEU A 282 -14.14 23.33 11.93
N ARG A 283 -12.88 23.79 11.85
CA ARG A 283 -12.27 24.73 12.83
C ARG A 283 -12.95 26.10 12.85
N GLY A 284 -13.65 26.46 11.78
CA GLY A 284 -14.46 27.69 11.71
C GLY A 284 -15.75 27.65 12.53
N VAL A 285 -16.20 26.47 12.98
CA VAL A 285 -17.46 26.27 13.72
C VAL A 285 -17.32 25.45 15.01
N PHE A 286 -16.33 24.56 15.12
CA PHE A 286 -16.10 23.72 16.30
C PHE A 286 -14.75 24.02 16.98
N ARG A 287 -14.73 23.89 18.32
CA ARG A 287 -13.47 23.80 19.07
C ARG A 287 -12.83 22.42 18.85
N GLU A 288 -11.76 22.35 18.09
CA GLU A 288 -11.00 21.10 17.90
C GLU A 288 -10.11 20.81 19.12
N GLU A 289 -10.30 19.66 19.77
CA GLU A 289 -9.42 19.18 20.83
C GLU A 289 -8.14 18.59 20.23
N LYS A 290 -6.98 19.09 20.66
CA LYS A 290 -5.66 18.65 20.20
C LYS A 290 -4.81 18.17 21.36
N GLY A 291 -4.66 16.86 21.46
CA GLY A 291 -3.69 16.21 22.32
C GLY A 291 -3.18 14.94 21.64
N GLU A 292 -1.88 14.68 21.74
CA GLU A 292 -1.26 13.48 21.14
C GLU A 292 -1.90 12.21 21.70
N GLU A 293 -2.22 12.18 23.00
CA GLU A 293 -2.94 11.09 23.66
C GLU A 293 -4.26 10.74 22.97
N VAL A 294 -5.08 11.75 22.65
CA VAL A 294 -6.42 11.56 22.07
C VAL A 294 -6.33 11.11 20.61
N VAL A 295 -5.51 11.81 19.81
CA VAL A 295 -5.31 11.48 18.39
C VAL A 295 -4.64 10.11 18.23
N GLN A 296 -3.73 9.75 19.15
CA GLN A 296 -3.12 8.42 19.15
C GLN A 296 -4.08 7.34 19.67
N ALA A 297 -4.91 7.62 20.68
CA ALA A 297 -5.86 6.63 21.20
C ALA A 297 -6.80 6.13 20.10
N VAL A 298 -7.35 7.05 19.28
CA VAL A 298 -8.17 6.68 18.10
C VAL A 298 -7.40 5.76 17.14
N LYS A 299 -6.12 6.03 16.88
CA LYS A 299 -5.27 5.18 16.03
C LYS A 299 -5.00 3.80 16.65
N THR A 300 -4.68 3.73 17.95
CA THR A 300 -4.38 2.45 18.62
C THR A 300 -5.52 1.43 18.58
N ILE A 301 -6.77 1.87 18.39
CA ILE A 301 -7.92 0.97 18.23
C ILE A 301 -7.77 0.11 16.96
N ARG A 302 -7.19 0.66 15.87
CA ARG A 302 -6.95 -0.04 14.60
C ARG A 302 -5.62 -0.80 14.57
N GLU A 303 -4.65 -0.41 15.40
CA GLU A 303 -3.31 -1.03 15.42
C GLU A 303 -3.35 -2.52 15.81
N ARG A 304 -4.32 -2.94 16.66
CA ARG A 304 -4.48 -4.32 17.15
C ARG A 304 -5.72 -5.00 16.54
N LYS A 305 -5.50 -6.06 15.76
CA LYS A 305 -6.53 -6.77 14.98
C LYS A 305 -7.24 -7.85 15.80
N ASP A 306 -8.55 -7.98 15.59
CA ASP A 306 -9.35 -9.12 16.08
C ASP A 306 -9.20 -10.39 15.21
N GLU A 307 -9.68 -11.55 15.67
CA GLU A 307 -9.52 -12.84 14.96
C GLU A 307 -10.16 -12.84 13.55
N ARG A 308 -11.25 -12.08 13.34
CA ARG A 308 -11.88 -11.94 12.02
C ARG A 308 -11.04 -11.02 11.13
N GLU A 309 -10.49 -9.95 11.65
CA GLU A 309 -9.58 -9.07 10.89
C GLU A 309 -8.33 -9.80 10.42
N VAL A 310 -7.71 -10.57 11.32
CA VAL A 310 -6.61 -11.50 10.97
C VAL A 310 -7.08 -12.50 9.91
N GLY A 311 -8.30 -13.04 10.04
CA GLY A 311 -8.90 -13.91 9.04
C GLY A 311 -8.99 -13.27 7.65
N LEU A 312 -9.54 -12.06 7.57
CA LEU A 312 -9.70 -11.31 6.32
C LEU A 312 -8.34 -10.94 5.69
N LEU A 313 -7.38 -10.49 6.50
CA LEU A 313 -6.00 -10.22 6.07
C LEU A 313 -5.30 -11.49 5.55
N ARG A 314 -5.46 -12.64 6.22
CA ARG A 314 -4.93 -13.93 5.76
C ARG A 314 -5.57 -14.38 4.45
N CYS A 315 -6.88 -14.17 4.28
CA CYS A 315 -7.59 -14.42 3.03
C CYS A 315 -7.06 -13.56 1.89
N ALA A 316 -6.94 -12.24 2.09
CA ALA A 316 -6.34 -11.35 1.10
C ALA A 316 -4.92 -11.79 0.71
N ASN A 317 -4.06 -12.06 1.70
CA ASN A 317 -2.67 -12.45 1.48
C ASN A 317 -2.51 -13.76 0.70
N GLN A 318 -3.26 -14.81 1.05
CA GLN A 318 -3.19 -16.11 0.36
C GLN A 318 -3.78 -16.04 -1.06
N LEU A 319 -4.84 -15.26 -1.28
CA LEU A 319 -5.42 -15.03 -2.61
C LEU A 319 -4.43 -14.28 -3.52
N THR A 320 -3.85 -13.19 -3.04
CA THR A 320 -2.79 -12.43 -3.73
C THR A 320 -1.59 -13.31 -4.07
N LEU A 321 -1.07 -14.07 -3.09
CA LEU A 321 0.08 -14.95 -3.32
C LEU A 321 -0.24 -16.10 -4.30
N HIS A 322 -1.48 -16.60 -4.33
CA HIS A 322 -1.92 -17.58 -5.32
C HIS A 322 -1.92 -17.00 -6.76
N ALA A 323 -2.34 -15.74 -6.93
CA ALA A 323 -2.25 -15.03 -8.21
C ALA A 323 -0.80 -14.78 -8.65
N THR A 324 0.09 -14.34 -7.74
CA THR A 324 1.54 -14.18 -8.02
C THR A 324 2.18 -15.51 -8.43
N ARG A 325 1.85 -16.61 -7.75
CA ARG A 325 2.32 -17.96 -8.11
C ARG A 325 1.88 -18.38 -9.51
N LYS A 326 0.62 -18.11 -9.91
CA LYS A 326 0.15 -18.40 -11.27
C LYS A 326 0.76 -17.46 -12.32
N THR A 327 0.94 -16.19 -12.00
CA THR A 327 1.63 -15.22 -12.87
C THR A 327 3.00 -15.76 -13.25
N ARG A 328 3.77 -16.28 -12.28
CA ARG A 328 5.07 -16.92 -12.50
C ARG A 328 5.03 -18.09 -13.51
N THR A 329 3.98 -18.91 -13.54
CA THR A 329 3.89 -20.06 -14.48
C THR A 329 3.56 -19.65 -15.91
N ARG A 330 3.17 -18.39 -16.12
CA ARG A 330 2.86 -17.79 -17.44
C ARG A 330 3.97 -16.88 -17.96
N MET A 331 4.98 -16.59 -17.13
CA MET A 331 6.19 -15.83 -17.51
C MET A 331 7.21 -16.70 -18.25
N TYR A 332 8.02 -16.06 -19.09
CA TYR A 332 9.11 -16.69 -19.84
C TYR A 332 10.26 -15.69 -20.05
N ILE A 333 11.50 -16.16 -20.23
CA ILE A 333 12.61 -15.27 -20.59
C ILE A 333 12.32 -14.65 -21.96
N GLY A 334 12.35 -13.31 -22.03
CA GLY A 334 11.88 -12.55 -23.20
C GLY A 334 10.48 -11.92 -23.05
N ILE A 335 9.75 -12.17 -21.95
CA ILE A 335 8.51 -11.44 -21.62
C ILE A 335 8.82 -10.00 -21.19
N THR A 336 7.93 -9.05 -21.46
CA THR A 336 8.04 -7.67 -20.96
C THR A 336 7.32 -7.44 -19.63
N GLU A 337 7.67 -6.37 -18.92
CA GLU A 337 6.97 -5.91 -17.70
C GLU A 337 5.46 -5.69 -17.96
N SER A 338 5.06 -5.02 -19.05
CA SER A 338 3.64 -4.76 -19.36
C SER A 338 2.83 -6.04 -19.61
N GLN A 339 3.36 -6.97 -20.42
CA GLN A 339 2.79 -8.31 -20.63
C GLN A 339 2.62 -9.08 -19.30
N THR A 340 3.57 -8.93 -18.37
CA THR A 340 3.53 -9.62 -17.08
C THR A 340 2.57 -8.97 -16.12
N SER A 341 2.47 -7.63 -16.12
CA SER A 341 1.43 -6.86 -15.41
C SER A 341 0.02 -7.18 -15.93
N ALA A 342 -0.16 -7.37 -17.24
CA ALA A 342 -1.43 -7.80 -17.82
C ALA A 342 -1.83 -9.23 -17.39
N ILE A 343 -0.87 -10.16 -17.31
CA ILE A 343 -1.08 -11.49 -16.73
C ILE A 343 -1.46 -11.39 -15.25
N LEU A 344 -0.74 -10.57 -14.48
CA LEU A 344 -0.96 -10.38 -13.06
C LEU A 344 -2.36 -9.83 -12.77
N HIS A 345 -2.81 -8.84 -13.54
CA HIS A 345 -4.17 -8.30 -13.47
C HIS A 345 -5.20 -9.42 -13.71
N GLU A 346 -5.04 -10.25 -14.74
CA GLU A 346 -5.96 -11.36 -15.03
C GLU A 346 -6.02 -12.37 -13.87
N GLU A 347 -4.87 -12.78 -13.32
CA GLU A 347 -4.84 -13.73 -12.20
C GLU A 347 -5.35 -13.12 -10.89
N MET A 348 -5.09 -11.83 -10.63
CA MET A 348 -5.65 -11.09 -9.48
C MET A 348 -7.16 -10.93 -9.60
N ALA A 349 -7.69 -10.55 -10.77
CA ALA A 349 -9.13 -10.49 -11.01
C ALA A 349 -9.81 -11.85 -10.83
N ALA A 350 -9.12 -12.95 -11.19
CA ALA A 350 -9.60 -14.31 -10.97
C ALA A 350 -9.62 -14.78 -9.50
N THR A 351 -9.13 -13.98 -8.54
CA THR A 351 -9.23 -14.29 -7.10
C THR A 351 -10.55 -13.85 -6.46
N GLY A 352 -11.25 -12.87 -7.05
CA GLY A 352 -12.37 -12.18 -6.40
C GLY A 352 -11.97 -11.07 -5.42
N LEU A 353 -10.67 -10.76 -5.28
CA LEU A 353 -10.22 -9.57 -4.55
C LEU A 353 -10.68 -8.27 -5.23
N THR A 354 -10.92 -7.25 -4.43
CA THR A 354 -11.28 -5.90 -4.90
C THR A 354 -10.05 -4.99 -4.91
N GLY A 355 -9.95 -4.08 -5.89
CA GLY A 355 -8.81 -3.18 -6.02
C GLY A 355 -7.46 -3.89 -6.22
N GLY A 356 -7.45 -4.99 -6.97
CA GLY A 356 -6.24 -5.76 -7.25
C GLY A 356 -5.31 -5.02 -8.21
N GLU A 357 -4.19 -4.51 -7.70
CA GLU A 357 -3.16 -3.80 -8.47
C GLU A 357 -1.77 -4.41 -8.22
N GLY A 358 -0.81 -4.14 -9.11
CA GLY A 358 0.51 -4.77 -9.02
C GLY A 358 1.60 -4.10 -9.86
N LEU A 359 2.72 -3.88 -9.18
CA LEU A 359 4.00 -3.42 -9.69
C LEU A 359 4.81 -4.63 -10.19
N VAL A 360 5.34 -4.53 -11.42
CA VAL A 360 6.23 -5.55 -12.00
C VAL A 360 7.50 -4.87 -12.49
N LEU A 361 8.64 -5.28 -11.96
CA LEU A 361 9.95 -4.68 -12.26
C LEU A 361 11.01 -5.74 -12.50
N PHE A 362 11.77 -5.61 -13.58
CA PHE A 362 12.84 -6.55 -13.95
C PHE A 362 14.23 -5.90 -13.83
N GLY A 363 15.21 -6.67 -13.34
CA GLY A 363 16.62 -6.27 -13.29
C GLY A 363 16.84 -4.89 -12.66
N GLU A 364 17.34 -3.94 -13.45
CA GLU A 364 17.66 -2.59 -12.97
C GLU A 364 16.44 -1.74 -12.63
N ASN A 365 15.26 -2.02 -13.19
CA ASN A 365 14.04 -1.30 -12.81
C ASN A 365 13.64 -1.64 -11.36
N ALA A 366 13.91 -2.88 -10.91
CA ALA A 366 13.67 -3.31 -9.54
C ALA A 366 14.64 -2.65 -8.53
N ALA A 367 15.76 -2.09 -9.01
CA ALA A 367 16.70 -1.32 -8.18
C ALA A 367 16.14 0.05 -7.74
N LEU A 368 14.91 0.40 -8.14
CA LEU A 368 14.15 1.54 -7.64
C LEU A 368 12.94 1.00 -6.84
N PRO A 369 12.79 1.29 -5.53
CA PRO A 369 11.76 0.66 -4.68
C PRO A 369 10.33 0.77 -5.20
N HIS A 370 10.00 1.90 -5.83
CA HIS A 370 8.75 2.19 -6.54
C HIS A 370 9.05 2.61 -8.00
N GLY A 371 9.94 1.90 -8.69
CA GLY A 371 10.25 2.17 -10.10
C GLY A 371 8.99 2.12 -10.98
N SER A 372 8.86 3.01 -11.96
CA SER A 372 7.63 3.09 -12.79
C SER A 372 7.57 2.04 -13.92
N GLY A 373 8.52 1.10 -13.96
CA GLY A 373 8.81 0.25 -15.12
C GLY A 373 9.43 1.04 -16.27
N THR A 374 10.04 0.33 -17.23
CA THR A 374 10.46 0.88 -18.53
C THR A 374 10.00 0.01 -19.71
N ASP A 375 9.04 -0.87 -19.44
CA ASP A 375 8.62 -2.01 -20.29
C ASP A 375 9.80 -2.93 -20.63
N ARG A 376 10.68 -3.16 -19.65
CA ARG A 376 11.90 -3.97 -19.82
C ARG A 376 11.53 -5.40 -20.19
N VAL A 377 12.35 -5.98 -21.07
CA VAL A 377 12.33 -7.41 -21.40
C VAL A 377 13.13 -8.20 -20.34
N LEU A 378 12.52 -9.23 -19.75
CA LEU A 378 13.16 -10.10 -18.77
C LEU A 378 14.33 -10.89 -19.39
N GLY A 379 15.56 -10.50 -19.09
CA GLY A 379 16.77 -11.20 -19.52
C GLY A 379 17.06 -12.44 -18.65
N LYS A 380 17.81 -13.41 -19.20
CA LYS A 380 18.19 -14.65 -18.48
C LYS A 380 19.08 -14.45 -17.23
N HIS A 381 19.58 -13.24 -16.99
CA HIS A 381 20.38 -12.89 -15.81
C HIS A 381 19.62 -11.95 -14.85
N ASP A 382 18.42 -11.51 -15.23
CA ASP A 382 17.60 -10.58 -14.45
C ASP A 382 16.82 -11.32 -13.36
N LEU A 383 16.60 -10.65 -12.23
CA LEU A 383 15.55 -11.00 -11.29
C LEU A 383 14.23 -10.34 -11.72
N ALA A 384 13.11 -10.99 -11.43
CA ALA A 384 11.79 -10.40 -11.50
C ALA A 384 11.30 -10.07 -10.09
N LEU A 385 10.91 -8.83 -9.86
CA LEU A 385 10.18 -8.37 -8.67
C LEU A 385 8.72 -8.18 -9.08
N ILE A 386 7.83 -8.88 -8.40
CA ILE A 386 6.38 -8.61 -8.42
C ILE A 386 6.00 -8.16 -7.02
N ASP A 387 5.38 -7.00 -6.93
CA ASP A 387 4.77 -6.45 -5.73
C ASP A 387 3.31 -6.16 -6.04
N THR A 388 2.39 -6.67 -5.22
CA THR A 388 0.97 -6.68 -5.57
C THR A 388 0.10 -6.90 -4.35
N GLY A 389 -1.10 -6.32 -4.41
CA GLY A 389 -2.03 -6.26 -3.31
C GLY A 389 -3.48 -6.22 -3.79
N GLY A 390 -4.39 -6.50 -2.86
CA GLY A 390 -5.83 -6.52 -3.10
C GLY A 390 -6.62 -6.65 -1.80
N LYS A 391 -7.92 -6.33 -1.85
CA LYS A 391 -8.79 -6.25 -0.66
C LYS A 391 -9.78 -7.41 -0.58
N TRP A 392 -9.84 -8.05 0.59
CA TRP A 392 -10.89 -9.01 0.98
C TRP A 392 -11.69 -8.47 2.17
N GLY A 393 -12.99 -8.23 1.99
CA GLY A 393 -13.84 -7.64 3.04
C GLY A 393 -13.34 -6.28 3.57
N GLY A 394 -12.69 -5.48 2.70
CA GLY A 394 -12.04 -4.21 3.03
C GLY A 394 -10.54 -4.31 3.33
N TYR A 395 -10.10 -5.46 3.87
CA TYR A 395 -8.75 -5.63 4.42
C TYR A 395 -7.72 -5.94 3.33
N VAL A 396 -6.58 -5.26 3.39
CA VAL A 396 -5.54 -5.20 2.36
C VAL A 396 -4.49 -6.30 2.53
N ALA A 397 -4.01 -6.85 1.43
CA ALA A 397 -2.72 -7.53 1.37
C ALA A 397 -1.69 -6.69 0.62
N ASP A 398 -0.44 -6.69 1.09
CA ASP A 398 0.76 -6.27 0.36
C ASP A 398 1.74 -7.46 0.38
N VAL A 399 2.22 -7.88 -0.79
CA VAL A 399 3.04 -9.10 -0.95
C VAL A 399 4.08 -8.93 -2.08
N THR A 400 5.25 -8.36 -1.76
CA THR A 400 6.41 -8.41 -2.65
C THR A 400 7.10 -9.78 -2.70
N ARG A 401 7.42 -10.22 -3.93
CA ARG A 401 8.20 -11.41 -4.27
C ARG A 401 9.23 -11.08 -5.34
N THR A 402 10.51 -11.17 -4.98
CA THR A 402 11.61 -11.17 -5.95
C THR A 402 12.08 -12.61 -6.22
N PHE A 403 12.15 -13.03 -7.49
CA PHE A 403 12.46 -14.40 -7.89
C PHE A 403 13.13 -14.50 -9.27
N ALA A 404 13.49 -15.73 -9.66
CA ALA A 404 13.97 -16.07 -11.00
C ALA A 404 13.08 -17.14 -11.65
N LEU A 405 13.10 -17.22 -12.99
CA LEU A 405 12.46 -18.31 -13.75
C LEU A 405 13.39 -19.54 -13.83
N PRO A 406 12.87 -20.76 -14.10
CA PRO A 406 13.68 -21.98 -14.09
C PRO A 406 14.91 -21.97 -15.01
N ASP A 407 14.80 -21.34 -16.18
CA ASP A 407 15.86 -21.27 -17.21
C ASP A 407 16.80 -20.06 -17.03
N SER A 408 16.88 -19.48 -15.83
CA SER A 408 17.69 -18.27 -15.57
C SER A 408 19.11 -18.61 -15.11
N GLU A 409 20.10 -17.94 -15.71
CA GLU A 409 21.52 -17.99 -15.36
C GLU A 409 21.87 -16.87 -14.37
N ILE A 410 21.20 -16.82 -13.20
CA ILE A 410 21.37 -15.74 -12.23
C ILE A 410 22.81 -15.70 -11.66
N PRO A 411 23.50 -14.55 -11.68
CA PRO A 411 24.80 -14.40 -11.03
C PRO A 411 24.74 -14.71 -9.54
N LYS A 412 25.68 -15.51 -9.01
CA LYS A 412 25.71 -15.94 -7.60
C LYS A 412 25.53 -14.77 -6.62
N ILE A 413 26.16 -13.63 -6.89
CA ILE A 413 26.07 -12.44 -6.04
C ILE A 413 24.66 -11.84 -5.96
N HIS A 414 23.80 -12.01 -6.97
CA HIS A 414 22.38 -11.62 -6.88
C HIS A 414 21.62 -12.58 -5.95
N ILE A 415 21.96 -13.88 -5.96
CA ILE A 415 21.42 -14.89 -5.03
C ILE A 415 21.90 -14.61 -3.59
N ASP A 416 23.16 -14.17 -3.42
CA ASP A 416 23.72 -13.80 -2.11
C ASP A 416 23.07 -12.51 -1.54
N ILE A 417 22.74 -11.54 -2.39
CA ILE A 417 21.91 -10.36 -2.03
C ILE A 417 20.50 -10.83 -1.63
N TRP A 418 19.89 -11.73 -2.39
CA TRP A 418 18.56 -12.26 -2.09
C TRP A 418 18.50 -13.02 -0.76
N GLU A 419 19.48 -13.89 -0.49
CA GLU A 419 19.61 -14.59 0.79
C GLU A 419 19.94 -13.62 1.94
N THR A 420 20.53 -12.46 1.65
CA THR A 420 20.69 -11.38 2.63
C THR A 420 19.36 -10.71 2.97
N VAL A 421 18.52 -10.43 1.97
CA VAL A 421 17.16 -9.91 2.18
C VAL A 421 16.29 -10.92 2.96
N ARG A 422 16.31 -12.20 2.58
CA ARG A 422 15.58 -13.27 3.29
C ARG A 422 15.97 -13.36 4.78
N ARG A 423 17.27 -13.34 5.08
CA ARG A 423 17.76 -13.31 6.48
C ARG A 423 17.38 -12.01 7.21
N ALA A 424 17.37 -10.87 6.52
CA ALA A 424 16.93 -9.60 7.09
C ALA A 424 15.42 -9.59 7.38
N GLN A 425 14.61 -10.32 6.62
CA GLN A 425 13.17 -10.49 6.86
C GLN A 425 12.89 -11.36 8.10
N HIS A 426 13.76 -12.34 8.37
CA HIS A 426 13.60 -13.27 9.50
C HIS A 426 14.15 -12.73 10.83
N ALA A 427 15.20 -11.90 10.82
CA ALA A 427 15.79 -11.38 12.06
C ALA A 427 14.85 -10.55 12.98
N PRO A 428 13.81 -9.86 12.48
CA PRO A 428 12.71 -9.31 13.29
C PRO A 428 11.87 -10.38 14.00
N TYR A 429 11.59 -11.50 13.33
CA TYR A 429 10.84 -12.63 13.88
C TYR A 429 11.61 -13.34 15.00
N ASP A 430 12.92 -13.56 14.81
CA ASP A 430 13.81 -14.11 15.85
C ASP A 430 13.83 -13.26 17.13
N LEU A 431 13.77 -11.92 17.00
CA LEU A 431 13.66 -11.01 18.14
C LEU A 431 12.33 -11.17 18.86
N LEU A 432 11.21 -11.32 18.14
CA LEU A 432 9.89 -11.53 18.76
C LEU A 432 9.82 -12.87 19.48
N LEU A 433 10.29 -13.97 18.88
CA LEU A 433 10.32 -15.31 19.49
C LEU A 433 11.18 -15.38 20.76
N SER A 434 12.17 -14.49 20.91
CA SER A 434 13.03 -14.38 22.10
C SER A 434 12.54 -13.35 23.13
N SER A 435 11.40 -12.70 22.90
CA SER A 435 10.84 -11.61 23.72
C SER A 435 9.65 -12.03 24.58
N ASN A 436 9.32 -11.20 25.58
CA ASN A 436 8.17 -11.36 26.47
C ASN A 436 7.43 -10.02 26.59
N SER A 437 6.10 -10.03 26.63
CA SER A 437 5.25 -8.83 26.67
C SER A 437 5.53 -7.90 27.86
N THR A 438 6.06 -8.42 28.96
CA THR A 438 6.50 -7.63 30.14
C THR A 438 7.58 -6.60 29.78
N VAL A 439 8.45 -6.93 28.82
CA VAL A 439 9.49 -6.03 28.27
C VAL A 439 9.52 -6.25 26.75
N SER A 440 8.42 -5.89 26.10
CA SER A 440 8.29 -6.05 24.65
C SER A 440 9.27 -5.12 23.91
N PRO A 441 9.94 -5.59 22.83
CA PRO A 441 10.79 -4.75 22.01
C PRO A 441 9.98 -3.63 21.35
N ILE A 442 10.65 -2.53 20.99
CA ILE A 442 10.04 -1.43 20.25
C ILE A 442 10.14 -1.65 18.73
N HIS A 443 9.24 -1.04 17.96
CA HIS A 443 9.22 -1.18 16.49
C HIS A 443 10.54 -0.75 15.81
N ALA A 444 11.28 0.18 16.42
CA ALA A 444 12.63 0.58 16.01
C ALA A 444 13.69 -0.53 16.18
N GLU A 445 13.51 -1.49 17.08
CA GLU A 445 14.45 -2.59 17.28
C GLU A 445 14.29 -3.69 16.23
N LEU A 446 13.06 -3.92 15.74
CA LEU A 446 12.80 -4.78 14.57
C LEU A 446 13.54 -4.25 13.34
N ASP A 447 13.39 -2.96 13.01
CA ASP A 447 14.12 -2.30 11.91
C ASP A 447 15.64 -2.47 12.06
N LYS A 448 16.14 -2.36 13.30
CA LYS A 448 17.55 -2.50 13.64
C LYS A 448 18.09 -3.93 13.49
N THR A 449 17.30 -4.98 13.72
CA THR A 449 17.78 -6.36 13.47
C THR A 449 17.88 -6.65 11.98
N ALA A 450 16.91 -6.22 11.18
CA ALA A 450 16.96 -6.34 9.72
C ALA A 450 18.18 -5.60 9.12
N ARG A 451 18.39 -4.32 9.48
CA ARG A 451 19.55 -3.53 8.99
C ARG A 451 20.89 -4.17 9.35
N ARG A 452 21.05 -4.71 10.56
CA ARG A 452 22.29 -5.41 10.98
C ARG A 452 22.67 -6.55 10.04
N ILE A 453 21.71 -7.32 9.54
CA ILE A 453 21.96 -8.40 8.58
C ILE A 453 22.49 -7.84 7.24
N VAL A 454 21.90 -6.74 6.75
CA VAL A 454 22.31 -6.07 5.51
C VAL A 454 23.72 -5.48 5.66
N THR A 455 23.97 -4.66 6.69
CA THR A 455 25.28 -4.02 6.92
C THR A 455 26.41 -5.05 7.08
N ALA A 456 26.20 -6.11 7.87
CA ALA A 456 27.19 -7.17 8.06
C ALA A 456 27.46 -8.01 6.80
N SER A 457 26.58 -7.94 5.79
CA SER A 457 26.75 -8.60 4.49
C SER A 457 27.37 -7.67 3.43
N LYS A 458 27.30 -6.34 3.62
CA LYS A 458 27.98 -5.32 2.80
C LYS A 458 29.47 -5.23 3.13
N ALA A 459 29.83 -5.27 4.41
CA ALA A 459 31.20 -5.11 4.90
C ALA A 459 31.54 -6.10 6.03
N PRO A 460 32.21 -7.23 5.71
CA PRO A 460 32.69 -8.18 6.73
C PRO A 460 33.86 -7.60 7.52
N SER A 461 33.69 -7.48 8.85
CA SER A 461 34.62 -6.85 9.82
C SER A 461 34.83 -5.34 9.66
N ASP A 462 35.14 -4.69 10.79
CA ASP A 462 35.61 -3.31 10.96
C ASP A 462 34.68 -2.16 10.52
N PHE A 463 33.49 -2.43 9.97
CA PHE A 463 32.46 -1.40 9.78
C PHE A 463 31.73 -1.08 11.10
N GLU A 464 32.32 -0.18 11.89
CA GLU A 464 31.57 0.60 12.89
C GLU A 464 30.42 1.31 12.17
N ALA A 465 29.20 0.83 12.33
CA ALA A 465 28.03 1.47 11.75
C ALA A 465 27.88 2.88 12.34
N GLU A 466 27.67 3.88 11.47
CA GLU A 466 27.40 5.25 11.91
C GLU A 466 26.21 5.31 12.87
N ALA A 467 26.11 6.40 13.66
CA ALA A 467 25.13 6.54 14.73
C ALA A 467 23.68 6.78 14.23
N GLY A 468 23.12 5.80 13.53
CA GLY A 468 21.77 5.82 12.98
C GLY A 468 21.45 4.61 12.08
N PRO A 469 20.26 4.58 11.46
CA PRO A 469 19.94 3.64 10.39
C PRO A 469 20.72 3.94 9.10
N ASP A 470 21.39 2.94 8.55
CA ASP A 470 21.92 2.98 7.18
C ASP A 470 20.76 2.89 6.17
N PHE A 471 20.58 3.93 5.36
CA PHE A 471 19.62 4.00 4.25
C PHE A 471 20.29 3.95 2.86
N SER A 472 21.60 3.65 2.79
CA SER A 472 22.39 3.70 1.56
C SER A 472 21.92 2.69 0.50
N VAL A 473 21.59 1.47 0.93
CA VAL A 473 21.08 0.38 0.08
C VAL A 473 19.76 -0.21 0.58
N PHE A 474 19.45 -0.10 1.88
CA PHE A 474 18.14 -0.42 2.46
C PHE A 474 17.37 0.88 2.67
N THR A 475 16.84 1.42 1.57
CA THR A 475 16.49 2.85 1.39
C THR A 475 15.22 3.32 2.11
N HIS A 476 14.41 2.41 2.67
CA HIS A 476 13.17 2.71 3.39
C HIS A 476 13.09 1.98 4.74
N ARG A 477 12.00 2.18 5.47
CA ARG A 477 11.62 1.47 6.71
C ARG A 477 11.57 -0.06 6.51
N LEU A 478 11.60 -0.83 7.59
CA LEU A 478 11.35 -2.28 7.55
C LEU A 478 9.88 -2.66 7.33
N GLY A 479 8.93 -1.76 7.63
CA GLY A 479 7.52 -2.05 7.44
C GLY A 479 6.54 -1.05 8.03
N HIS A 480 5.27 -1.32 7.80
CA HIS A 480 4.11 -0.54 8.21
C HIS A 480 2.99 -1.46 8.70
N GLY A 481 2.12 -0.93 9.54
CA GLY A 481 0.86 -1.57 9.86
C GLY A 481 0.01 -1.72 8.60
N ILE A 482 -0.78 -2.77 8.56
CA ILE A 482 -1.70 -3.06 7.46
C ILE A 482 -3.06 -3.49 8.04
N GLY A 483 -4.14 -3.09 7.38
CA GLY A 483 -5.51 -3.29 7.86
C GLY A 483 -6.50 -2.95 6.76
N LEU A 484 -7.29 -1.90 6.95
CA LEU A 484 -8.15 -1.33 5.90
C LEU A 484 -7.38 -0.35 5.00
N GLU A 485 -6.27 0.18 5.50
CA GLU A 485 -5.20 0.82 4.71
C GLU A 485 -4.09 -0.21 4.43
N GLY A 486 -3.40 -0.07 3.29
CA GLY A 486 -2.12 -0.74 3.07
C GLY A 486 -1.07 -0.22 4.06
N HIS A 487 -0.96 1.11 4.14
CA HIS A 487 -0.10 1.82 5.09
C HIS A 487 -0.92 2.43 6.26
N GLU A 488 -1.02 1.72 7.39
CA GLU A 488 -1.48 2.27 8.67
C GLU A 488 -0.37 2.17 9.75
N SER A 489 -0.62 2.68 10.97
CA SER A 489 0.29 2.45 12.09
C SER A 489 0.17 1.02 12.64
N PRO A 490 1.20 0.46 13.32
CA PRO A 490 2.50 1.04 13.69
C PRO A 490 3.50 1.13 12.52
N TYR A 491 4.63 1.82 12.70
CA TYR A 491 5.70 1.90 11.67
C TYR A 491 7.01 1.33 12.19
N LEU A 492 7.59 0.38 11.44
CA LEU A 492 8.83 -0.32 11.79
C LEU A 492 10.02 0.47 11.23
N VAL A 493 10.41 1.52 11.97
CA VAL A 493 11.50 2.44 11.59
C VAL A 493 12.23 2.94 12.84
N GLN A 494 13.54 3.11 12.75
CA GLN A 494 14.32 3.74 13.83
C GLN A 494 13.96 5.22 14.02
N GLY A 495 13.93 5.67 15.28
CA GLY A 495 13.54 7.03 15.68
C GLY A 495 12.15 7.10 16.34
N PRO A 496 11.58 8.30 16.55
CA PRO A 496 10.38 8.51 17.37
C PRO A 496 9.12 7.75 16.88
N LEU A 497 8.97 7.52 15.57
CA LEU A 497 7.79 6.80 15.05
C LEU A 497 7.76 5.33 15.47
N GLY A 498 8.93 4.69 15.60
CA GLY A 498 9.08 3.31 16.06
C GLY A 498 9.36 3.17 17.55
N SER A 499 9.18 4.23 18.36
CA SER A 499 9.52 4.21 19.80
C SER A 499 8.54 3.46 20.69
N LYS A 500 7.42 2.97 20.14
CA LYS A 500 6.36 2.25 20.87
C LYS A 500 6.67 0.75 20.95
N PRO A 501 6.25 0.07 22.02
CA PRO A 501 6.35 -1.39 22.11
C PRO A 501 5.52 -2.08 21.03
N VAL A 502 6.01 -3.22 20.57
CA VAL A 502 5.24 -4.18 19.78
C VAL A 502 4.22 -4.87 20.71
N LEU A 503 2.99 -5.14 20.26
CA LEU A 503 1.94 -5.74 21.10
C LEU A 503 1.23 -6.86 20.34
N SER A 504 0.75 -7.86 21.08
CA SER A 504 -0.08 -8.95 20.56
C SER A 504 -1.29 -8.42 19.81
N GLY A 505 -1.52 -8.89 18.59
CA GLY A 505 -2.54 -8.39 17.66
C GLY A 505 -2.06 -7.30 16.70
N HIS A 506 -0.84 -6.74 16.83
CA HIS A 506 -0.28 -5.90 15.78
C HIS A 506 -0.09 -6.73 14.49
N VAL A 507 -0.50 -6.18 13.35
CA VAL A 507 -0.23 -6.74 12.01
C VAL A 507 0.49 -5.69 11.18
N PHE A 508 1.61 -6.07 10.58
CA PHE A 508 2.47 -5.20 9.76
C PHE A 508 3.18 -5.98 8.65
N SER A 509 3.65 -5.29 7.62
CA SER A 509 4.60 -5.84 6.65
C SER A 509 5.98 -6.04 7.28
N LEU A 510 6.70 -7.06 6.81
CA LEU A 510 8.15 -7.18 6.96
C LEU A 510 8.76 -7.17 5.55
N GLU A 511 9.10 -5.97 5.08
CA GLU A 511 9.41 -5.61 3.68
C GLU A 511 10.90 -5.20 3.43
N PRO A 512 11.93 -5.85 4.02
CA PRO A 512 13.31 -5.39 3.81
C PRO A 512 13.70 -5.48 2.33
N GLY A 513 14.36 -4.43 1.85
CA GLY A 513 14.84 -4.33 0.48
C GLY A 513 16.31 -3.93 0.40
N VAL A 514 17.01 -4.45 -0.61
CA VAL A 514 18.35 -4.02 -1.00
C VAL A 514 18.28 -3.51 -2.44
N TYR A 515 18.67 -2.26 -2.64
CA TYR A 515 18.56 -1.54 -3.90
C TYR A 515 19.91 -0.97 -4.32
N LEU A 516 20.34 -1.30 -5.54
CA LEU A 516 21.63 -0.91 -6.11
C LEU A 516 21.39 -0.28 -7.49
N PRO A 517 20.97 1.00 -7.58
CA PRO A 517 20.67 1.67 -8.85
C PRO A 517 21.86 1.68 -9.81
N SER A 518 21.60 1.64 -11.13
CA SER A 518 22.64 1.65 -12.18
C SER A 518 23.58 2.87 -12.10
N ASP A 519 23.07 4.02 -11.65
CA ASP A 519 23.81 5.27 -11.41
C ASP A 519 24.18 5.50 -9.93
N GLY A 520 23.82 4.58 -9.03
CA GLY A 520 24.01 4.71 -7.58
C GLY A 520 25.47 4.93 -7.18
N LYS A 521 25.70 5.71 -6.12
CA LYS A 521 27.06 5.95 -5.58
C LYS A 521 27.59 4.80 -4.73
N GLU A 522 26.68 4.05 -4.13
CA GLU A 522 26.99 2.93 -3.25
C GLU A 522 27.58 1.76 -4.01
N ASP A 523 28.43 1.01 -3.32
CA ASP A 523 29.09 -0.17 -3.84
C ASP A 523 28.80 -1.40 -2.96
N TRP A 524 28.34 -2.47 -3.61
CA TRP A 524 28.17 -3.80 -3.03
C TRP A 524 28.96 -4.78 -3.90
N PHE A 525 30.28 -4.81 -3.71
CA PHE A 525 31.24 -5.64 -4.47
C PHE A 525 31.21 -5.45 -6.00
N GLY A 526 30.99 -4.23 -6.47
CA GLY A 526 30.90 -3.82 -7.86
C GLY A 526 29.49 -3.89 -8.47
N ILE A 527 28.48 -4.32 -7.72
CA ILE A 527 27.15 -4.64 -8.25
C ILE A 527 26.22 -3.42 -8.31
N LYS A 528 25.57 -3.25 -9.46
CA LYS A 528 24.54 -2.25 -9.76
C LYS A 528 23.50 -2.82 -10.72
N GLY A 529 22.37 -2.13 -10.86
CA GLY A 529 21.24 -2.59 -11.67
C GLY A 529 20.50 -3.77 -11.04
N VAL A 530 20.49 -3.85 -9.70
CA VAL A 530 19.86 -4.94 -8.94
C VAL A 530 19.01 -4.37 -7.83
N GLY A 531 17.76 -4.84 -7.72
CA GLY A 531 16.94 -4.66 -6.53
C GLY A 531 16.33 -5.98 -6.10
N VAL A 532 16.21 -6.16 -4.78
CA VAL A 532 15.54 -7.30 -4.17
C VAL A 532 14.74 -6.80 -2.97
N ARG A 533 13.43 -7.05 -2.98
CA ARG A 533 12.54 -6.94 -1.81
C ARG A 533 11.83 -8.28 -1.61
N LEU A 534 11.67 -8.69 -0.36
CA LEU A 534 10.78 -9.78 0.05
C LEU A 534 9.87 -9.21 1.12
N GLU A 535 8.57 -9.46 1.00
CA GLU A 535 7.57 -8.88 1.86
C GLU A 535 6.45 -9.86 2.14
N ASP A 536 6.07 -9.89 3.41
CA ASP A 536 5.00 -10.74 3.92
C ASP A 536 4.32 -10.02 5.09
N CYS A 537 2.99 -10.06 5.13
CA CYS A 537 2.23 -9.55 6.25
C CYS A 537 2.37 -10.49 7.46
N PHE A 538 2.69 -9.92 8.62
CA PHE A 538 3.02 -10.65 9.85
C PHE A 538 2.14 -10.20 11.02
N LEU A 539 1.47 -11.15 11.67
CA LEU A 539 0.71 -10.96 12.91
C LEU A 539 1.60 -11.26 14.11
N VAL A 540 1.69 -10.35 15.07
CA VAL A 540 2.27 -10.60 16.39
C VAL A 540 1.29 -11.37 17.28
N THR A 541 1.73 -12.47 17.87
CA THR A 541 0.96 -13.26 18.85
C THR A 541 1.63 -13.28 20.22
N GLU A 542 0.91 -13.75 21.23
CA GLU A 542 1.37 -13.90 22.61
C GLU A 542 0.79 -15.18 23.22
N ASP A 543 1.61 -15.94 23.94
CA ASP A 543 1.18 -17.19 24.58
C ASP A 543 0.73 -17.01 26.05
N ASN A 544 0.26 -18.09 26.68
CA ASN A 544 -0.22 -18.07 28.06
C ASN A 544 0.87 -17.83 29.14
N GLN A 545 2.13 -17.62 28.73
CA GLN A 545 3.27 -17.23 29.56
C GLN A 545 3.78 -15.83 29.21
N GLY A 546 3.06 -15.09 28.35
CA GLY A 546 3.44 -13.77 27.87
C GLY A 546 4.63 -13.77 26.91
N ARG A 547 5.06 -14.93 26.39
CA ARG A 547 6.09 -14.97 25.33
C ARG A 547 5.47 -14.47 24.03
N LEU A 548 6.20 -13.63 23.32
CA LEU A 548 5.79 -13.15 22.01
C LEU A 548 6.15 -14.16 20.93
N GLY A 549 5.45 -14.05 19.81
CA GLY A 549 5.70 -14.81 18.59
C GLY A 549 4.92 -14.19 17.44
N GLY A 550 4.58 -14.99 16.44
CA GLY A 550 3.66 -14.54 15.41
C GLY A 550 3.41 -15.51 14.28
N GLU A 551 2.61 -15.05 13.32
CA GLU A 551 2.12 -15.81 12.18
C GLU A 551 2.28 -15.00 10.89
N TRP A 552 2.86 -15.62 9.87
CA TRP A 552 2.96 -15.07 8.53
C TRP A 552 1.66 -15.31 7.76
N LEU A 553 0.98 -14.25 7.31
CA LEU A 553 -0.35 -14.34 6.71
C LEU A 553 -0.31 -14.79 5.24
N SER A 554 0.76 -14.44 4.53
CA SER A 554 1.14 -14.96 3.20
C SER A 554 2.05 -16.20 3.30
N GLY A 555 2.91 -16.26 4.30
CA GLY A 555 3.92 -17.31 4.50
C GLY A 555 5.28 -16.89 3.93
N PRO A 556 6.38 -16.95 4.71
CA PRO A 556 7.66 -16.36 4.33
C PRO A 556 8.34 -17.21 3.24
N VAL A 557 9.29 -16.60 2.52
CA VAL A 557 10.06 -17.33 1.52
C VAL A 557 11.20 -18.09 2.20
N GLU A 558 11.10 -19.41 2.31
CA GLU A 558 12.02 -20.23 3.11
C GLU A 558 13.42 -20.38 2.50
N LYS A 559 13.52 -20.42 1.16
CA LYS A 559 14.76 -20.69 0.41
C LYS A 559 14.71 -20.11 -1.00
N TRP A 560 15.87 -20.00 -1.63
CA TRP A 560 16.01 -19.55 -3.02
C TRP A 560 15.11 -20.32 -3.99
N GLY A 561 14.33 -19.59 -4.79
CA GLY A 561 13.47 -20.12 -5.85
C GLY A 561 12.01 -20.36 -5.47
N ASP A 562 11.67 -20.33 -4.18
CA ASP A 562 10.28 -20.35 -3.70
C ASP A 562 9.54 -19.02 -4.01
N ILE A 563 8.21 -19.06 -3.99
CA ILE A 563 7.27 -17.93 -4.00
C ILE A 563 6.17 -18.27 -3.00
#